data_AF-A0A9E2KVH6-F1
#
_entry.id   AF-A0A9E2KVH6-F1
#
_cell.length_a   1.000
_cell.length_b   1.000
_cell.length_c   1.000
_cell.angle_alpha   90.00
_cell.angle_beta   90.00
_cell.angle_gamma   90.00
#
_symmetry.space_group_name_H-M   'P 1'
#
loop_
_entity.id
_entity.type
_entity.pdbx_description
1 polymer ?
#
loop_
_entity_poly.entity_id
_entity_poly.type
_entity_poly.pdbx_seq_one_letter_code
_entity_poly.pdbx_strand_id
1 'polypeptide(L)'
;KEVRKTADQMITLAKRGDLASRRKAAAFVRNVVADVKEDGDNIRIQSALQNLFEELAPKYAERNGGYTRILKTMPRRGDGAKMVILEFVD
;
A
#
# COMPACT_ATOMS: atom_id res chain seq x y z
N LYS A 1 -0.97 4.37 -14.35
CA LYS A 1 -1.02 5.72 -13.75
C LYS A 1 -2.07 5.79 -12.65
N GLU A 2 -3.29 5.31 -12.90
CA GLU A 2 -4.41 5.31 -11.93
C GLU A 2 -4.08 4.75 -10.53
N VAL A 3 -3.30 3.66 -10.45
CA VAL A 3 -2.92 3.04 -9.16
C VAL A 3 -2.22 4.01 -8.21
N ARG A 4 -1.47 4.99 -8.74
CA ARG A 4 -0.81 6.01 -7.91
C ARG A 4 -1.82 6.84 -7.13
N LYS A 5 -2.90 7.27 -7.79
CA LYS A 5 -3.94 8.09 -7.18
C LYS A 5 -4.65 7.34 -6.06
N THR A 6 -4.98 6.07 -6.31
CA THR A 6 -5.66 5.25 -5.31
C THR A 6 -4.75 4.88 -4.14
N ALA A 7 -3.49 4.53 -4.40
CA ALA A 7 -2.50 4.23 -3.36
C ALA A 7 -2.24 5.46 -2.46
N ASP A 8 -2.06 6.64 -3.05
CA ASP A 8 -1.82 7.86 -2.28
C ASP A 8 -3.02 8.22 -1.38
N GLN A 9 -4.25 8.01 -1.87
CA GLN A 9 -5.46 8.20 -1.07
C GLN A 9 -5.55 7.20 0.09
N MET A 10 -5.21 5.93 -0.13
CA MET A 10 -5.23 4.91 0.93
C MET A 10 -4.24 5.21 2.05
N ILE A 11 -3.01 5.62 1.71
CA ILE A 11 -2.01 6.03 2.72
C ILE A 11 -2.49 7.28 3.47
N THR A 12 -3.12 8.22 2.77
CA THR A 12 -3.66 9.43 3.41
C THR A 12 -4.77 9.10 4.40
N LEU A 13 -5.67 8.16 4.08
CA LEU A 13 -6.68 7.66 5.02
C LEU A 13 -6.03 6.95 6.21
N ALA A 14 -4.98 6.17 5.96
CA ALA A 14 -4.26 5.45 7.00
C ALA A 14 -3.58 6.40 8.00
N LYS A 15 -2.94 7.48 7.51
CA LYS A 15 -2.34 8.53 8.34
C LYS A 15 -3.33 9.25 9.25
N ARG A 16 -4.62 9.32 8.89
CA ARG A 16 -5.65 9.92 9.76
C ARG A 16 -5.96 9.06 10.99
N GLY A 17 -5.86 7.74 10.86
CA GLY A 17 -5.98 6.79 11.97
C GLY A 17 -7.37 6.65 12.62
N ASP A 18 -8.39 7.39 12.18
CA ASP A 18 -9.73 7.34 12.76
C ASP A 18 -10.57 6.15 12.25
N LEU A 19 -11.59 5.77 13.04
CA LEU A 19 -12.48 4.65 12.71
C LEU A 19 -13.20 4.85 11.37
N ALA A 20 -13.58 6.09 11.04
CA ALA A 20 -14.26 6.37 9.77
C ALA A 20 -13.31 6.21 8.58
N SER A 21 -12.06 6.68 8.67
CA SER A 21 -11.05 6.41 7.63
C SER A 21 -10.73 4.93 7.50
N ARG A 22 -10.69 4.17 8.59
CA ARG A 22 -10.50 2.71 8.55
C ARG A 22 -11.63 1.99 7.82
N ARG A 23 -12.88 2.39 8.05
CA ARG A 23 -14.05 1.87 7.32
C ARG A 23 -14.01 2.23 5.83
N LYS A 24 -13.61 3.46 5.50
CA LYS A 24 -13.45 3.90 4.10
C LYS A 24 -12.35 3.11 3.38
N ALA A 25 -11.22 2.89 4.03
CA ALA A 25 -10.13 2.09 3.47
C ALA A 25 -10.56 0.62 3.31
N ALA A 26 -11.26 0.05 4.29
CA ALA A 26 -11.77 -1.33 4.22
C ALA A 26 -12.77 -1.56 3.06
N ALA A 27 -13.52 -0.54 2.65
CA ALA A 27 -14.42 -0.64 1.50
C ALA A 27 -13.68 -0.78 0.15
N PHE A 28 -12.42 -0.34 0.09
CA PHE A 28 -11.61 -0.37 -1.14
C PHE A 28 -10.56 -1.48 -1.14
N VAL A 29 -9.93 -1.73 0.02
CA VAL A 29 -8.88 -2.75 0.17
C VAL A 29 -9.49 -4.14 0.25
N ARG A 30 -8.94 -5.09 -0.50
CA ARG A 30 -9.39 -6.49 -0.45
C ARG A 30 -9.02 -7.12 0.90
N ASN A 31 -9.89 -8.00 1.38
CA ASN A 31 -9.61 -8.79 2.58
C ASN A 31 -8.64 -9.93 2.24
N VAL A 32 -7.34 -9.62 2.26
CA VAL A 32 -6.26 -10.57 1.99
C VAL A 32 -5.22 -10.48 3.11
N VAL A 33 -4.55 -11.61 3.36
CA VAL A 33 -3.40 -11.67 4.26
C VAL A 33 -2.21 -11.02 3.55
N ALA A 34 -1.57 -10.06 4.21
CA ALA A 34 -0.39 -9.37 3.70
C ALA A 34 0.91 -9.97 4.25
N ASP A 35 0.91 -10.30 5.55
CA ASP A 35 2.10 -10.84 6.19
C ASP A 35 1.71 -11.83 7.30
N VAL A 36 2.58 -12.81 7.52
CA VAL A 36 2.48 -13.78 8.61
C VAL A 36 3.82 -13.74 9.32
N LYS A 37 3.85 -13.12 10.50
CA LYS A 37 5.05 -13.00 11.33
C LYS A 37 5.00 -14.01 12.45
N GLU A 38 6.07 -14.77 12.58
CA GLU A 38 6.29 -15.72 13.66
C GLU A 38 7.26 -15.10 14.67
N ASP A 39 6.75 -14.72 15.84
CA ASP A 39 7.56 -14.23 16.97
C ASP A 39 7.57 -15.32 18.06
N GLY A 40 8.48 -16.29 17.92
CA GLY A 40 8.58 -17.43 18.83
C GLY A 40 7.33 -18.32 18.74
N ASP A 41 6.59 -18.45 19.84
CA ASP A 41 5.34 -19.25 19.90
C ASP A 41 4.10 -18.49 19.38
N ASN A 42 4.22 -17.18 19.09
CA ASN A 42 3.10 -16.35 18.63
C ASN A 42 3.09 -16.19 17.12
N ILE A 43 2.01 -16.63 16.47
CA ILE A 43 1.77 -16.41 15.04
C ILE A 43 0.84 -15.20 14.87
N ARG A 44 1.38 -14.10 14.32
CA ARG A 44 0.60 -12.89 14.02
C ARG A 44 0.29 -12.81 12.53
N ILE A 45 -0.98 -12.97 12.19
CA ILE A 45 -1.49 -12.83 10.82
C ILE A 45 -1.94 -11.38 10.63
N GLN A 46 -1.26 -10.65 9.74
CA GLN A 46 -1.60 -9.27 9.39
C GLN A 46 -2.34 -9.23 8.05
N SER A 47 -3.56 -8.70 8.08
CA SER A 47 -4.31 -8.34 6.86
C SER A 47 -3.67 -7.15 6.17
N ALA A 48 -3.90 -7.01 4.86
CA ALA A 48 -3.47 -5.84 4.09
C ALA A 48 -3.98 -4.51 4.69
N LEU A 49 -5.19 -4.52 5.25
CA LEU A 49 -5.73 -3.35 5.94
C LEU A 49 -4.96 -3.04 7.23
N GLN A 50 -4.56 -4.04 8.01
CA GLN A 50 -3.76 -3.82 9.21
C GLN A 50 -2.36 -3.32 8.86
N ASN A 51 -1.68 -3.94 7.89
CA ASN A 51 -0.37 -3.52 7.44
C ASN A 51 -0.37 -2.04 6.97
N LEU A 52 -1.40 -1.61 6.24
CA LEU A 52 -1.56 -0.22 5.80
C LEU A 52 -1.55 0.80 6.97
N PHE A 53 -2.19 0.46 8.10
CA PHE A 53 -2.29 1.37 9.25
C PHE A 53 -1.16 1.20 10.25
N GLU A 54 -0.63 -0.02 10.42
CA GLU A 54 0.42 -0.33 11.41
C GLU A 54 1.83 -0.07 10.89
N GLU A 55 2.09 -0.25 9.59
CA GLU A 55 3.44 -0.14 9.01
C GLU A 55 3.57 1.04 8.05
N LEU A 56 2.69 1.13 7.03
CA LEU A 56 2.82 2.18 6.02
C LEU A 56 2.50 3.57 6.55
N ALA A 57 1.46 3.71 7.39
CA ALA A 57 1.08 5.02 7.92
C ALA A 57 2.18 5.68 8.76
N PRO A 58 2.83 4.98 9.72
CA PRO A 58 3.98 5.51 10.43
C PRO A 58 5.17 5.81 9.52
N LYS A 59 5.48 4.93 8.55
CA LYS A 59 6.59 5.15 7.61
C LYS A 59 6.47 6.47 6.85
N TYR A 60 5.25 6.90 6.54
CA TYR A 60 4.98 8.14 5.80
C TYR A 60 4.42 9.28 6.65
N ALA A 61 4.56 9.23 7.98
CA ALA A 61 3.98 10.23 8.87
C ALA A 61 4.39 11.67 8.49
N GLU A 62 5.66 11.89 8.18
CA GLU A 62 6.23 13.21 7.86
C GLU A 62 6.02 13.65 6.40
N ARG A 63 5.76 12.71 5.48
CA ARG A 63 5.65 13.00 4.04
C ARG A 63 4.23 13.47 3.67
N ASN A 64 4.14 14.60 2.97
CA ASN A 64 2.88 15.18 2.50
C ASN A 64 2.61 14.82 1.03
N GLY A 65 2.30 13.54 0.78
CA GLY A 65 1.92 13.02 -0.54
C GLY A 65 3.09 12.54 -1.40
N GLY A 66 2.76 11.91 -2.53
CA GLY A 66 3.75 11.33 -3.45
C GLY A 66 4.47 10.12 -2.85
N TYR A 67 3.73 9.17 -2.31
CA TYR A 67 4.30 8.01 -1.60
C TYR A 67 4.81 6.93 -2.56
N THR A 68 4.44 7.01 -3.84
CA THR A 68 4.84 6.05 -4.87
C THR A 68 5.59 6.70 -6.03
N ARG A 69 6.52 5.96 -6.63
CA ARG A 69 7.28 6.32 -7.82
C ARG A 69 7.04 5.29 -8.94
N ILE A 70 7.03 5.78 -10.18
CA ILE A 70 6.90 4.96 -11.39
C ILE A 70 8.24 4.96 -12.12
N LEU A 71 8.81 3.78 -12.31
CA LEU A 71 9.98 3.54 -13.16
C LEU A 71 9.53 2.89 -14.45
N LYS A 72 9.86 3.48 -15.61
CA LYS A 72 9.54 2.89 -16.91
C LYS A 72 10.56 1.81 -17.24
N THR A 73 10.10 0.69 -17.77
CA THR A 73 10.95 -0.41 -18.21
C THR A 73 10.77 -0.68 -19.70
N MET A 74 11.49 -1.68 -20.22
CA MET A 74 11.37 -2.06 -21.62
C MET A 74 9.96 -2.58 -21.95
N PRO A 75 9.50 -2.43 -23.21
CA PRO A 75 8.25 -3.03 -23.66
C PRO A 75 8.25 -4.55 -23.43
N ARG A 76 7.09 -5.10 -23.06
CA ARG A 76 6.93 -6.53 -22.86
C ARG A 76 7.05 -7.26 -24.21
N ARG A 77 7.81 -8.37 -24.20
CA ARG A 77 7.97 -9.21 -25.39
C ARG A 77 6.66 -9.93 -25.71
N GLY A 78 6.20 -9.83 -26.94
CA GLY A 78 4.97 -10.48 -27.43
C GLY A 78 3.88 -9.46 -27.81
N ASP A 79 3.48 -8.60 -26.87
CA ASP A 79 2.41 -7.60 -27.07
C ASP A 79 2.94 -6.16 -27.21
N GLY A 80 4.22 -5.91 -26.96
CA GLY A 80 4.82 -4.58 -27.04
C GLY A 80 4.30 -3.60 -25.98
N ALA A 81 3.63 -4.11 -24.93
CA ALA A 81 3.03 -3.25 -23.91
C ALA A 81 4.12 -2.49 -23.12
N LYS A 82 3.92 -1.18 -22.92
CA LYS A 82 4.83 -0.34 -22.13
C LYS A 82 4.76 -0.74 -20.66
N MET A 83 5.83 -1.34 -20.15
CA MET A 83 5.91 -1.81 -18.77
C MET A 83 6.41 -0.73 -17.82
N VAL A 84 5.99 -0.85 -16.56
CA VAL A 84 6.44 0.00 -15.47
C VAL A 84 6.61 -0.82 -14.19
N ILE A 85 7.55 -0.40 -13.35
CA ILE A 85 7.66 -0.80 -11.95
C ILE A 85 7.07 0.34 -11.12
N LEU A 86 6.14 0.01 -10.23
CA LEU A 86 5.58 0.94 -9.25
C LEU A 86 6.13 0.56 -7.89
N GLU A 87 6.83 1.50 -7.25
CA GLU A 87 7.46 1.27 -5.95
C GLU A 87 7.05 2.35 -4.95
N PHE A 88 7.14 2.01 -3.68
CA PHE A 88 7.07 2.96 -2.59
C PHE A 88 8.39 3.75 -2.49
N VAL A 89 8.30 5.02 -2.12
CA VAL A 89 9.47 5.89 -1.93
C VAL A 89 9.94 5.75 -0.49
N ASP A 90 11.24 5.62 -0.23
CA ASP A 90 11.76 5.69 1.16
C ASP A 90 11.61 7.08 1.78
#